data_AF-A0A925TSS4-F1
#
_entry.id   AF-A0A925TSS4-F1
#
_cell.length_a   1.000
_cell.length_b   1.000
_cell.length_c   1.000
_cell.angle_alpha   90.00
_cell.angle_beta   90.00
_cell.angle_gamma   90.00
#
_symmetry.space_group_name_H-M   'P 1'
#
loop_
_entity.id
_entity.type
_entity.pdbx_description
1 polymer ?
#
loop_
_entity_poly.entity_id
_entity_poly.type
_entity_poly.pdbx_seq_one_letter_code
_entity_poly.pdbx_strand_id
1 'polypeptide(L)'
;KAASLYTRVITGMPVHDPTGGFKCFRRVELESLDLDAIRSGGYSFQIEMNFKTWLKGFRVKEIPIVFTDRTVGKSTMSRKIVYEAIGMVWKLKLRSLFGTL
;
A
#
# COMPACT_ATOMS: atom_id res chain seq x y z
N LYS A 1 -4.15 4.14 12.37
CA LYS A 1 -2.93 4.07 13.22
C LYS A 1 -2.48 2.63 13.48
N ALA A 2 -3.27 1.77 14.14
CA ALA A 2 -2.88 0.37 14.39
C ALA A 2 -2.62 -0.43 13.09
N ALA A 3 -3.48 -0.31 12.09
CA ALA A 3 -3.31 -0.97 10.79
C ALA A 3 -1.99 -0.56 10.09
N SER A 4 -1.67 0.74 10.09
CA SER A 4 -0.44 1.26 9.48
C SER A 4 0.83 0.76 10.18
N LEU A 5 0.81 0.70 11.53
CA LEU A 5 1.90 0.13 12.31
C LEU A 5 2.08 -1.37 12.02
N TYR A 6 0.97 -2.11 11.96
CA TYR A 6 0.97 -3.53 11.60
C TYR A 6 1.60 -3.76 10.21
N THR A 7 1.15 -3.02 9.18
CA THR A 7 1.71 -3.14 7.83
C THR A 7 3.20 -2.83 7.82
N ARG A 8 3.64 -1.78 8.52
CA ARG A 8 5.06 -1.42 8.65
C ARG A 8 5.89 -2.53 9.28
N VAL A 9 5.44 -3.11 10.40
CA VAL A 9 6.19 -4.16 11.11
C VAL A 9 6.36 -5.40 10.24
N ILE A 10 5.32 -5.82 9.52
CA ILE A 10 5.37 -7.02 8.68
C ILE A 10 6.21 -6.80 7.41
N THR A 11 5.98 -5.67 6.73
CA THR A 11 6.65 -5.38 5.45
C THR A 11 8.07 -4.85 5.63
N GLY A 12 8.34 -4.12 6.72
CA GLY A 12 9.61 -3.43 6.95
C GLY A 12 9.72 -2.07 6.25
N MET A 13 8.68 -1.63 5.51
CA MET A 13 8.74 -0.35 4.78
C MET A 13 8.58 0.85 5.74
N PRO A 14 9.35 1.94 5.58
CA PRO A 14 9.30 3.12 6.45
C PRO A 14 8.13 4.08 6.12
N VAL A 15 6.91 3.56 5.90
CA VAL A 15 5.72 4.35 5.50
C VAL A 15 4.72 4.42 6.66
N HIS A 16 4.27 5.63 7.03
CA HIS A 16 3.30 5.92 8.11
C HIS A 16 1.86 5.78 7.68
N ASP A 17 1.54 6.10 6.43
CA ASP A 17 0.23 5.86 5.84
C ASP A 17 0.35 5.07 4.53
N PRO A 18 0.36 3.74 4.60
CA PRO A 18 0.45 2.92 3.40
C PRO A 18 -0.87 2.84 2.62
N THR A 19 -1.98 3.31 3.21
CA THR A 19 -3.33 3.23 2.67
C THR A 19 -3.78 4.47 1.93
N GLY A 20 -3.02 5.57 2.02
CA GLY A 20 -3.34 6.83 1.35
C GLY A 20 -3.51 6.67 -0.16
N GLY A 21 -4.60 7.23 -0.70
CA GLY A 21 -4.89 7.20 -2.14
C GLY A 21 -4.21 8.32 -2.94
N PHE A 22 -3.71 9.35 -2.26
CA PHE A 22 -3.06 10.50 -2.90
C PHE A 22 -1.54 10.31 -2.89
N LYS A 23 -0.98 9.92 -4.04
CA LYS A 23 0.44 9.61 -4.21
C LYS A 23 0.94 10.15 -5.55
N CYS A 24 2.21 10.50 -5.59
CA CYS A 24 2.92 10.81 -6.82
C CYS A 24 4.06 9.81 -6.99
N PHE A 25 4.14 9.19 -8.17
CA PHE A 25 5.23 8.31 -8.54
C PHE A 25 6.01 8.95 -9.68
N ARG A 26 7.33 8.70 -9.72
CA ARG A 26 8.09 9.05 -10.93
C ARG A 26 7.70 8.09 -12.04
N ARG A 27 7.71 8.58 -13.28
CA ARG A 27 7.46 7.75 -14.46
C ARG A 27 8.31 6.47 -14.48
N VAL A 28 9.61 6.61 -14.24
CA VAL A 28 10.55 5.48 -14.21
C VAL A 28 10.25 4.45 -13.10
N GLU A 29 9.66 4.89 -11.99
CA GLU A 29 9.24 3.99 -10.91
C GLU A 29 8.03 3.16 -11.36
N LEU A 30 7.02 3.81 -11.94
CA LEU A 30 5.83 3.12 -12.45
C LEU A 30 6.17 2.17 -13.59
N GLU A 31 7.00 2.58 -14.55
CA GLU A 31 7.43 1.74 -15.67
C GLU A 31 8.25 0.53 -15.21
N SER A 32 8.95 0.66 -14.07
CA SER A 32 9.66 -0.48 -13.50
C SER A 32 8.70 -1.52 -12.91
N LEU A 33 7.48 -1.14 -12.54
CA LEU A 33 6.51 -2.03 -11.88
C LEU A 33 5.72 -2.80 -12.94
N ASP A 34 5.62 -4.12 -12.77
CA ASP A 34 4.66 -4.92 -13.53
C ASP A 34 3.25 -4.65 -12.97
N LEU A 35 2.54 -3.75 -13.66
CA LEU A 35 1.20 -3.32 -13.29
C LEU A 35 0.16 -4.43 -13.52
N ASP A 36 0.39 -5.31 -14.50
CA ASP A 36 -0.50 -6.43 -14.81
C ASP A 36 -0.40 -7.54 -13.74
N ALA A 37 0.75 -7.65 -13.08
CA ALA A 37 0.94 -8.53 -11.94
C ALA A 37 0.30 -8.02 -10.63
N ILE A 38 -0.26 -6.81 -10.58
CA ILE A 38 -0.96 -6.27 -9.41
C ILE A 38 -2.34 -6.92 -9.33
N ARG A 39 -2.47 -7.89 -8.42
CA ARG A 39 -3.74 -8.62 -8.20
C ARG A 39 -4.56 -8.09 -7.02
N SER A 40 -4.06 -7.07 -6.32
CA SER A 40 -4.76 -6.44 -5.21
C SER A 40 -5.93 -5.58 -5.67
N GLY A 41 -7.12 -5.79 -5.11
CA GLY A 41 -8.29 -4.93 -5.31
C GLY A 41 -8.47 -3.91 -4.19
N GLY A 42 -9.15 -2.79 -4.49
CA GLY A 42 -9.59 -1.82 -3.49
C GLY A 42 -8.44 -1.17 -2.70
N TYR A 43 -8.55 -1.03 -1.38
CA TYR A 43 -7.51 -0.35 -0.59
C TYR A 43 -6.18 -1.10 -0.51
N SER A 44 -6.16 -2.41 -0.81
CA SER A 44 -4.97 -3.24 -0.67
C SER A 44 -3.90 -2.99 -1.74
N PHE A 45 -4.27 -2.50 -2.93
CA PHE A 45 -3.28 -2.21 -3.99
C PHE A 45 -2.35 -1.07 -3.60
N GLN A 46 -2.84 -0.13 -2.78
CA GLN A 46 -2.03 0.97 -2.28
C GLN A 46 -0.83 0.49 -1.46
N ILE A 47 -1.05 -0.58 -0.69
CA ILE A 47 -0.02 -1.24 0.11
C ILE A 47 0.93 -2.03 -0.81
N GLU A 48 0.41 -2.78 -1.79
CA GLU A 48 1.22 -3.52 -2.76
C GLU A 48 2.16 -2.60 -3.55
N MET A 49 1.65 -1.48 -4.04
CA MET A 49 2.44 -0.49 -4.80
C MET A 49 3.58 0.07 -3.95
N ASN A 50 3.30 0.48 -2.72
CA ASN A 50 4.32 0.99 -1.81
C ASN A 50 5.37 -0.08 -1.49
N PHE A 51 4.94 -1.32 -1.26
CA PHE A 51 5.84 -2.41 -0.92
C PHE A 51 6.74 -2.81 -2.08
N LYS A 52 6.20 -2.94 -3.30
CA LYS A 52 7.00 -3.20 -4.52
C LYS A 52 8.01 -2.09 -4.78
N THR A 53 7.58 -0.83 -4.65
CA THR A 53 8.45 0.34 -4.82
C THR A 53 9.59 0.33 -3.80
N TRP A 54 9.29 0.02 -2.54
CA TRP A 54 10.28 -0.12 -1.47
C TRP A 54 11.25 -1.28 -1.72
N LEU A 55 10.76 -2.46 -2.14
CA LEU A 55 11.61 -3.62 -2.45
C LEU A 55 12.57 -3.36 -3.62
N LYS A 56 12.18 -2.53 -4.58
CA LYS A 56 13.05 -2.10 -5.69
C LYS A 56 14.08 -1.04 -5.29
N GLY A 57 14.10 -0.61 -4.03
CA GLY A 57 15.08 0.34 -3.50
C GLY A 57 14.80 1.80 -3.86
N PHE A 58 13.58 2.12 -4.33
CA PHE A 58 13.21 3.51 -4.59
C PHE A 58 13.03 4.31 -3.29
N ARG A 59 13.25 5.62 -3.39
CA ARG A 59 13.11 6.54 -2.26
C ARG A 59 11.64 6.92 -2.06
N VAL A 60 11.06 6.49 -0.94
CA VAL A 60 9.70 6.85 -0.54
C VAL A 60 9.76 7.97 0.48
N LYS A 61 9.05 9.08 0.23
CA LYS A 61 8.93 10.22 1.15
C LYS A 61 7.46 10.56 1.38
N GLU A 62 7.09 10.75 2.63
CA GLU A 62 5.74 11.18 3.02
C GLU A 62 5.71 12.70 3.16
N ILE A 63 4.69 13.33 2.56
CA ILE A 63 4.43 14.77 2.68
C ILE A 63 3.14 14.93 3.49
N PRO A 64 3.17 15.61 4.64
CA PRO A 64 1.97 15.83 5.42
C PRO A 64 0.99 16.72 4.66
N ILE A 65 -0.26 16.27 4.56
CA ILE A 65 -1.37 17.02 3.97
C ILE A 65 -2.51 17.11 4.96
N VAL A 66 -3.30 18.18 4.87
CA VAL A 66 -4.57 18.28 5.60
C VAL A 66 -5.65 17.70 4.71
N PHE A 67 -6.19 16.55 5.09
CA PHE A 67 -7.31 15.92 4.40
C PHE A 67 -8.60 16.46 4.97
N THR A 68 -9.43 17.10 4.14
CA THR A 68 -10.74 17.60 4.57
C THR A 68 -11.76 16.50 4.33
N ASP A 69 -12.47 16.08 5.37
CA ASP A 69 -13.47 15.02 5.23
C ASP A 69 -14.61 15.48 4.32
N ARG A 70 -15.05 14.56 3.47
CA ARG A 70 -16.21 14.79 2.60
C ARG A 70 -17.47 14.77 3.49
N THR A 71 -18.25 15.84 3.44
CA THR A 71 -19.45 16.04 4.28
C THR A 71 -20.67 15.23 3.83
N VAL A 72 -20.66 14.66 2.62
CA VAL A 72 -21.83 13.98 2.03
C VAL A 72 -21.44 12.63 1.40
N GLY A 73 -22.04 11.54 1.89
CA GLY A 73 -21.89 10.18 1.37
C GLY A 73 -21.74 9.13 2.47
N LYS A 74 -22.06 7.86 2.16
CA LYS A 74 -21.79 6.72 3.07
C LYS A 74 -20.36 6.23 2.88
N SER A 75 -19.69 5.93 3.99
CA SER A 75 -18.35 5.35 3.98
C SER A 75 -18.33 4.04 3.17
N THR A 76 -17.42 3.97 2.19
CA THR A 76 -17.15 2.75 1.41
C THR A 76 -16.25 1.77 2.17
N MET A 77 -15.78 2.15 3.37
CA MET A 77 -14.96 1.27 4.22
C MET A 77 -15.83 0.23 4.92
N SER A 78 -15.54 -1.04 4.68
CA SER A 78 -16.20 -2.17 5.31
C SER A 78 -15.18 -3.04 6.06
N ARG A 79 -15.64 -3.81 7.06
CA ARG A 79 -14.78 -4.77 7.79
C ARG A 79 -14.14 -5.80 6.84
N LYS A 80 -14.84 -6.17 5.76
CA LYS A 80 -14.34 -7.09 4.73
C LYS A 80 -13.05 -6.58 4.09
N ILE A 81 -13.01 -5.30 3.72
CA ILE A 81 -11.82 -4.64 3.12
C ILE A 81 -10.63 -4.67 4.09
N VAL A 82 -10.88 -4.52 5.39
CA VAL A 82 -9.83 -4.59 6.42
C VAL A 82 -9.22 -5.98 6.50
N TYR A 83 -10.04 -7.03 6.53
CA TYR A 83 -9.55 -8.41 6.56
C TYR A 83 -8.81 -8.80 5.28
N GLU A 84 -9.28 -8.36 4.11
CA GLU A 84 -8.59 -8.54 2.83
C GLU A 84 -7.20 -7.88 2.84
N ALA A 85 -7.10 -6.65 3.36
CA ALA A 85 -5.81 -5.95 3.47
C ALA A 85 -4.84 -6.67 4.40
N ILE A 86 -5.30 -7.21 5.53
CA ILE A 86 -4.46 -7.99 6.46
C ILE A 86 -3.91 -9.25 5.77
N GLY A 87 -4.76 -10.02 5.09
CA GLY A 87 -4.33 -11.20 4.34
C GLY A 87 -3.36 -10.87 3.21
N MET A 88 -3.59 -9.76 2.50
CA MET A 88 -2.71 -9.33 1.41
C MET A 88 -1.31 -8.96 1.90
N VAL A 89 -1.19 -8.28 3.05
CA VAL A 89 0.11 -7.93 3.64
C VAL A 89 0.97 -9.18 3.89
N TRP A 90 0.39 -10.23 4.46
CA TRP A 90 1.08 -11.51 4.65
C TRP A 90 1.44 -12.19 3.33
N LYS A 91 0.53 -12.19 2.36
CA LYS A 91 0.79 -12.75 1.02
C LYS A 91 1.95 -12.04 0.32
N LEU A 92 2.01 -10.71 0.40
CA LEU A 92 3.11 -9.90 -0.13
C LEU A 92 4.43 -10.24 0.57
N LYS A 93 4.42 -10.35 1.91
CA LYS A 93 5.63 -10.72 2.66
C LYS A 93 6.15 -12.10 2.27
N LEU A 94 5.26 -13.10 2.16
CA LEU A 94 5.64 -14.44 1.74
C LEU A 94 6.20 -14.44 0.31
N ARG A 95 5.54 -13.80 -0.65
CA ARG A 95 6.06 -13.68 -2.03
C ARG A 95 7.43 -13.00 -2.09
N SER A 96 7.68 -12.03 -1.22
CA SER A 96 8.96 -11.34 -1.13
C SER A 96 10.05 -12.28 -0.63
N LEU A 97 9.75 -13.13 0.34
CA LEU A 97 10.68 -14.14 0.85
C LEU A 97 10.97 -15.25 -0.18
N PHE A 98 9.99 -15.61 -1.00
CA PHE A 98 10.14 -16.61 -2.06
C PHE A 98 10.66 -16.03 -3.40
N GLY A 99 11.01 -14.73 -3.46
CA GLY A 99 11.58 -14.11 -4.66
C GLY A 99 10.63 -14.03 -5.87
N THR A 100 9.32 -14.09 -5.66
CA THR A 100 8.29 -14.16 -6.72
C THR A 100 7.51 -12.85 -6.87
N LEU A 101 8.14 -11.70 -6.56
CA LEU A 101 7.50 -10.39 -6.46
C LEU A 101 8.01 -9.40 -7.51
#